data_AF-A0A955VRA2-F1
#
_entry.id   AF-A0A955VRA2-F1
#
_cell.length_a   1.000
_cell.length_b   1.000
_cell.length_c   1.000
_cell.angle_alpha   90.00
_cell.angle_beta   90.00
_cell.angle_gamma   90.00
#
_symmetry.space_group_name_H-M   'P 1'
#
loop_
_entity.id
_entity.type
_entity.pdbx_description
1 polymer ?
#
loop_
_entity_poly.entity_id
_entity_poly.type
_entity_poly.pdbx_seq_one_letter_code
_entity_poly.pdbx_strand_id
1 'polypeptide(L)'
;REIEDLRRASRAGDFTAMQAGGLWAGQQRYVFVDAREGGQVCHGVRPGGFVTVRLAGDRAIVATATAGMAHGRAVEAVHQLMQRFTDRA
;
A
#
# COMPACT_ATOMS: atom_id res chain seq x y z
N ARG A 1 2.55 1.69 -14.30
CA ARG A 1 1.11 1.34 -14.40
C ARG A 1 0.43 1.23 -13.04
N GLU A 2 0.61 0.16 -12.25
CA GLU A 2 -0.21 -0.03 -11.02
C GLU A 2 -0.04 1.09 -9.97
N ILE A 3 1.18 1.56 -9.74
CA ILE A 3 1.44 2.72 -8.86
C ILE A 3 0.84 4.01 -9.43
N GLU A 4 0.80 4.17 -10.75
CA GLU A 4 0.21 5.35 -11.40
C GLU A 4 -1.31 5.33 -11.31
N ASP A 5 -1.92 4.15 -11.47
CA ASP A 5 -3.35 3.95 -11.26
C ASP A 5 -3.71 4.25 -9.80
N LEU A 6 -2.89 3.81 -8.84
CA LEU A 6 -3.05 4.16 -7.43
C LEU A 6 -2.91 5.67 -7.17
N ARG A 7 -1.96 6.34 -7.82
CA ARG A 7 -1.82 7.80 -7.74
C ARG A 7 -3.02 8.54 -8.32
N ARG A 8 -3.61 8.03 -9.40
CA ARG A 8 -4.81 8.59 -10.00
C ARG A 8 -6.00 8.42 -9.05
N ALA A 9 -6.16 7.22 -8.50
CA ALA A 9 -7.16 6.91 -7.48
C ALA A 9 -7.05 7.83 -6.26
N SER A 10 -5.83 7.97 -5.70
CA SER A 10 -5.58 8.87 -4.57
C SER A 10 -5.89 10.32 -4.88
N ARG A 11 -5.50 10.84 -6.05
CA ARG A 11 -5.82 12.21 -6.47
C ARG A 11 -7.31 12.45 -6.68
N ALA A 12 -8.03 11.43 -7.16
CA ALA A 12 -9.47 11.48 -7.37
C ALA A 12 -10.28 11.19 -6.09
N GLY A 13 -9.64 10.65 -5.05
CA GLY A 13 -10.36 10.09 -3.90
C GLY A 13 -11.22 8.86 -4.24
N ASP A 14 -10.96 8.22 -5.40
CA ASP A 14 -11.76 7.13 -5.94
C ASP A 14 -10.94 5.85 -6.05
N PHE A 15 -11.31 4.84 -5.25
CA PHE A 15 -10.66 3.53 -5.19
C PHE A 15 -11.54 2.40 -5.72
N THR A 16 -12.65 2.69 -6.41
CA THR A 16 -13.60 1.67 -6.89
C THR A 16 -12.94 0.63 -7.80
N ALA A 17 -12.01 1.06 -8.66
CA ALA A 17 -11.25 0.13 -9.50
C ALA A 17 -10.38 -0.84 -8.68
N MET A 18 -9.86 -0.41 -7.53
CA MET A 18 -8.99 -1.19 -6.65
C MET A 18 -9.81 -2.11 -5.75
N GLN A 19 -11.02 -1.68 -5.37
CA GLN A 19 -11.99 -2.53 -4.70
C GLN A 19 -12.40 -3.72 -5.58
N ALA A 20 -12.62 -3.49 -6.88
CA ALA A 20 -12.97 -4.57 -7.82
C ALA A 20 -11.74 -5.39 -8.29
N GLY A 21 -10.63 -4.71 -8.58
CA GLY A 21 -9.44 -5.27 -9.22
C GLY A 21 -8.34 -5.74 -8.25
N GLY A 22 -8.43 -5.38 -6.98
CA GLY A 22 -7.39 -5.60 -5.97
C GLY A 22 -6.23 -4.62 -6.09
N LEU A 23 -5.38 -4.62 -5.06
CA LEU A 23 -4.07 -3.98 -5.06
C LEU A 23 -3.03 -5.00 -5.52
N TRP A 24 -2.19 -4.63 -6.47
CA TRP A 24 -1.22 -5.53 -7.04
C TRP A 24 0.21 -5.12 -6.64
N ALA A 25 1.04 -6.11 -6.30
CA ALA A 25 2.44 -5.92 -5.97
C ALA A 25 3.21 -7.20 -6.33
N GLY A 26 4.28 -7.06 -7.14
CA GLY A 26 5.16 -8.20 -7.46
C GLY A 26 4.43 -9.40 -8.07
N GLN A 27 3.51 -9.17 -9.02
CA GLN A 27 2.62 -10.17 -9.64
C GLN A 27 1.61 -10.84 -8.69
N GLN A 28 1.50 -10.37 -7.45
CA GLN A 28 0.53 -10.88 -6.49
C GLN A 28 -0.62 -9.90 -6.33
N ARG A 29 -1.83 -10.44 -6.40
CA ARG A 29 -3.06 -9.70 -6.12
C ARG A 29 -3.39 -9.77 -4.63
N TYR A 30 -3.64 -8.61 -4.06
CA TYR A 30 -4.15 -8.41 -2.71
C TYR A 30 -5.57 -7.84 -2.81
N VAL A 31 -6.47 -8.29 -1.96
CA VAL A 31 -7.78 -7.66 -1.76
C VAL A 31 -7.54 -6.29 -1.15
N PHE A 32 -7.98 -5.23 -1.82
CA PHE A 32 -7.90 -3.87 -1.28
C PHE A 32 -8.80 -3.76 -0.04
N VAL A 33 -8.25 -3.23 1.04
CA VAL A 33 -8.96 -3.11 2.32
C VAL A 33 -9.41 -1.68 2.54
N ASP A 34 -8.44 -0.77 2.61
CA ASP A 34 -8.69 0.63 2.90
C ASP A 34 -7.59 1.53 2.31
N ALA A 35 -7.97 2.81 2.21
CA ALA A 35 -7.09 3.92 1.90
C ALA A 35 -7.18 4.95 3.04
N ARG A 36 -6.04 5.37 3.55
CA ARG A 36 -5.88 6.34 4.64
C ARG A 36 -5.09 7.54 4.16
N GLU A 37 -5.06 8.59 4.99
CA GLU A 37 -4.30 9.83 4.73
C GLU A 37 -4.63 10.44 3.35
N GLY A 38 -5.93 10.58 3.05
CA GLY A 38 -6.38 11.10 1.74
C GLY A 38 -5.99 10.22 0.56
N GLY A 39 -5.83 8.91 0.79
CA GLY A 39 -5.43 7.96 -0.25
C GLY A 39 -3.92 7.77 -0.41
N GLN A 40 -3.11 8.46 0.40
CA GLN A 40 -1.67 8.32 0.33
C GLN A 40 -1.18 6.99 0.88
N VAL A 41 -1.92 6.34 1.78
CA VAL A 41 -1.58 5.01 2.30
C VAL A 41 -2.70 4.03 1.95
N CYS A 42 -2.37 2.96 1.24
CA CYS A 42 -3.33 1.95 0.80
C CYS A 42 -2.91 0.58 1.31
N HIS A 43 -3.88 -0.20 1.78
CA HIS A 43 -3.62 -1.54 2.31
C HIS A 43 -4.34 -2.60 1.49
N GLY A 44 -3.70 -3.76 1.40
CA GLY A 44 -4.30 -4.95 0.81
C GLY A 44 -3.90 -6.21 1.55
N VAL A 45 -4.76 -7.22 1.50
CA VAL A 45 -4.55 -8.51 2.16
C VAL A 45 -4.72 -9.66 1.18
N ARG A 46 -4.00 -10.75 1.42
CA ARG A 46 -4.19 -12.02 0.71
C ARG A 46 -4.01 -13.18 1.69
N PRO A 47 -4.46 -14.39 1.33
CA PRO A 47 -4.05 -15.57 2.08
C PRO A 47 -2.53 -15.63 2.17
N GLY A 48 -2.00 -15.69 3.39
CA GLY A 48 -0.57 -15.78 3.59
C GLY A 48 0.20 -14.45 3.55
N GLY A 49 -0.46 -13.28 3.57
CA GLY A 49 0.28 -12.01 3.62
C GLY A 49 -0.55 -10.75 3.47
N PHE A 50 0.11 -9.60 3.56
CA PHE A 50 -0.51 -8.31 3.31
C PHE A 50 0.49 -7.36 2.63
N VAL A 51 -0.04 -6.28 2.08
CA VAL A 51 0.70 -5.21 1.42
C VAL A 51 0.25 -3.87 1.96
N THR A 52 1.20 -2.95 2.10
CA THR A 52 0.96 -1.54 2.35
C THR A 52 1.71 -0.74 1.31
N VAL A 53 1.03 0.22 0.67
CA VAL A 53 1.62 1.13 -0.30
C VAL A 53 1.47 2.56 0.22
N ARG A 54 2.57 3.31 0.30
CA ARG A 54 2.54 4.75 0.53
C ARG A 54 3.01 5.52 -0.68
N LEU A 55 2.22 6.50 -1.11
CA LEU A 55 2.60 7.48 -2.11
C LEU A 55 3.37 8.62 -1.43
N ALA A 56 4.55 8.95 -1.93
CA ALA A 56 5.40 10.01 -1.39
C ALA A 56 5.99 10.81 -2.55
N GLY A 57 5.30 11.89 -2.95
CA GLY A 57 5.66 12.68 -4.12
C GLY A 57 5.72 11.83 -5.40
N ASP A 58 6.90 11.81 -6.03
CA ASP A 58 7.21 11.03 -7.23
C ASP A 58 7.61 9.57 -6.93
N ARG A 59 7.71 9.18 -5.66
CA ARG A 59 8.03 7.83 -5.19
C ARG A 59 6.80 7.10 -4.67
N ALA A 60 6.92 5.79 -4.58
CA ALA A 60 5.99 4.96 -3.82
C ALA A 60 6.79 3.92 -3.04
N ILE A 61 6.43 3.74 -1.78
CA ILE A 61 7.01 2.71 -0.93
C ILE A 61 6.02 1.58 -0.87
N VAL A 62 6.42 0.41 -1.35
CA VAL A 62 5.62 -0.80 -1.32
C VAL A 62 6.28 -1.74 -0.33
N ALA A 63 5.50 -2.21 0.63
CA ALA A 63 5.98 -3.19 1.57
C ALA A 63 5.00 -4.35 1.69
N THR A 64 5.53 -5.55 1.52
CA THR A 64 4.79 -6.81 1.56
C THR A 64 5.32 -7.65 2.71
N ALA A 65 4.42 -8.28 3.45
CA ALA A 65 4.80 -9.23 4.48
C ALA A 65 4.04 -10.54 4.29
N THR A 66 4.71 -11.65 4.60
CA THR A 66 4.16 -13.02 4.53
C THR A 66 3.61 -13.45 5.89
N ALA A 67 2.70 -14.43 5.87
CA ALA A 67 2.14 -15.03 7.08
C ALA A 67 3.26 -15.65 7.93
N GLY A 68 3.27 -15.26 9.20
CA GLY A 68 4.37 -15.48 10.14
C GLY A 68 4.71 -14.19 10.91
N MET A 69 4.49 -13.03 10.28
CA MET A 69 4.58 -11.73 10.93
C MET A 69 3.18 -11.28 11.36
N ALA A 70 2.99 -10.95 12.65
CA ALA A 70 1.72 -10.38 13.11
C ALA A 70 1.44 -9.08 12.33
N HIS A 71 0.21 -8.92 11.82
CA HIS A 71 -0.18 -7.81 10.95
C HIS A 71 0.25 -6.45 11.53
N GLY A 72 0.05 -6.23 12.83
CA GLY A 72 0.47 -5.01 13.53
C GLY A 72 1.98 -4.74 13.48
N ARG A 73 2.83 -5.76 13.70
CA ARG A 73 4.31 -5.61 13.68
C ARG A 73 4.83 -5.25 12.30
N ALA A 74 4.17 -5.79 11.29
CA ALA A 74 4.58 -5.61 9.93
C ALA A 74 4.08 -4.25 9.40
N VAL A 75 2.86 -3.81 9.75
CA VAL A 75 2.42 -2.41 9.54
C VAL A 75 3.34 -1.42 10.22
N GLU A 76 3.77 -1.69 11.46
CA GLU A 76 4.72 -0.86 12.20
C GLU A 76 6.09 -0.80 11.53
N ALA A 77 6.62 -1.93 11.07
CA ALA A 77 7.88 -1.98 10.32
C ALA A 77 7.80 -1.19 9.00
N VAL A 78 6.66 -1.26 8.29
CA VAL A 78 6.41 -0.42 7.12
C VAL A 78 6.41 1.06 7.51
N HIS A 79 5.70 1.42 8.58
CA HIS A 79 5.62 2.81 9.04
C HIS A 79 6.99 3.38 9.43
N GLN A 80 7.81 2.61 10.16
CA GLN A 80 9.17 2.99 10.52
C GLN A 80 10.10 3.12 9.31
N LEU A 81 9.98 2.19 8.34
CA LEU A 81 10.74 2.27 7.09
C LEU A 81 10.33 3.54 6.32
N MET A 82 9.04 3.83 6.26
CA MET A 82 8.50 5.00 5.58
C MET A 82 8.93 6.31 6.23
N GLN A 83 8.92 6.41 7.56
CA GLN A 83 9.44 7.58 8.28
C GLN A 83 10.91 7.84 7.91
N ARG A 84 11.75 6.81 7.93
CA ARG A 84 13.18 6.93 7.55
C ARG A 84 13.42 7.41 6.12
N PHE A 85 12.54 7.09 5.18
CA PHE A 85 12.65 7.54 3.79
C PHE A 85 12.07 8.94 3.58
N THR A 86 11.14 9.37 4.43
CA THR A 86 10.52 10.69 4.34
C THR A 86 11.40 11.75 5.02
N ASP A 87 12.05 11.42 6.14
CA ASP A 87 12.97 12.31 6.88
C ASP A 87 14.30 12.58 6.15
N ARG A 88 14.59 11.84 5.08
CA ARG A 88 15.83 11.95 4.28
C ARG A 88 15.62 12.62 2.92
N ALA A 89 14.41 13.08 2.61
CA ALA A 89 14.05 13.77 1.38
C ALA A 89 13.95 15.28 1.61
#